data_AF-A0AAU7MTW6-F1
#
_entry.id   AF-A0AAU7MTW6-F1
#
_cell.length_a   1.000
_cell.length_b   1.000
_cell.length_c   1.000
_cell.angle_alpha   90.00
_cell.angle_beta   90.00
_cell.angle_gamma   90.00
#
_symmetry.space_group_name_H-M   'P 1'
#
loop_
_entity.id
_entity.type
_entity.pdbx_description
1 polymer ?
#
loop_
_entity_poly.entity_id
_entity_poly.type
_entity_poly.pdbx_seq_one_letter_code
_entity_poly.pdbx_strand_id
1 'polypeptide(L)' 'MDWTFEDFKTKLDGLQPSVRKKALKIAQELVKENGYSREKAITEGIKRAEEWFYDLRG' A
#
# COMPACT_ATOMS: atom_id res chain seq x y z
N MET A 1 -8.60 -11.59 1.18
CA MET A 1 -7.48 -11.75 0.23
C MET A 1 -6.25 -11.31 0.98
N ASP A 2 -5.55 -12.23 1.61
CA ASP A 2 -4.40 -11.97 2.47
C ASP A 2 -3.20 -11.60 1.59
N TRP A 3 -3.06 -10.31 1.30
CA TRP A 3 -1.89 -9.79 0.60
C TRP A 3 -0.80 -9.60 1.61
N THR A 4 0.35 -10.20 1.33
CA THR A 4 1.46 -10.19 2.27
C THR A 4 2.50 -9.17 1.85
N PHE A 5 3.35 -8.79 2.79
CA PHE A 5 4.53 -7.99 2.47
C PHE A 5 5.42 -8.70 1.44
N GLU A 6 5.44 -10.03 1.39
CA GLU A 6 6.27 -10.80 0.46
C GLU A 6 5.87 -10.59 -1.01
N ASP A 7 4.56 -10.51 -1.29
CA ASP A 7 4.05 -10.24 -2.65
C ASP A 7 4.59 -8.93 -3.25
N PHE A 8 4.93 -7.97 -2.38
CA PHE A 8 5.33 -6.62 -2.79
C PHE A 8 6.60 -6.16 -2.08
N LYS A 9 7.41 -7.11 -1.61
CA LYS A 9 8.59 -6.85 -0.77
C LYS A 9 9.47 -5.79 -1.40
N THR A 10 9.78 -5.92 -2.69
CA THR A 10 10.62 -4.97 -3.43
C THR A 10 10.09 -3.53 -3.42
N LYS A 11 8.76 -3.33 -3.37
CA LYS A 11 8.15 -1.99 -3.33
C LYS A 11 7.94 -1.49 -1.90
N LEU A 12 7.75 -2.39 -0.93
CA LEU A 12 7.45 -2.06 0.46
C LEU A 12 8.71 -2.01 1.34
N ASP A 13 9.83 -2.61 0.93
CA ASP A 13 11.06 -2.75 1.73
C ASP A 13 11.73 -1.42 2.06
N GLY A 14 11.51 -0.38 1.24
CA GLY A 14 11.97 0.98 1.52
C GLY A 14 11.07 1.79 2.46
N LEU A 15 9.85 1.31 2.77
CA LEU A 15 8.85 2.07 3.51
C LEU A 15 8.94 1.81 5.02
N GLN A 16 8.47 2.75 5.83
CA GLN A 16 8.31 2.51 7.27
C GLN A 16 7.25 1.44 7.56
N PRO A 17 7.37 0.67 8.66
CA PRO A 17 6.42 -0.41 9.00
C PRO A 17 4.95 0.05 9.03
N SER A 18 4.70 1.26 9.52
CA SER A 18 3.36 1.88 9.56
C SER A 18 2.82 2.15 8.14
N VAL A 19 3.69 2.64 7.26
CA VAL A 19 3.37 2.91 5.84
C VAL A 19 3.10 1.60 5.10
N ARG A 20 3.90 0.54 5.34
CA ARG A 20 3.68 -0.79 4.73
C ARG A 20 2.31 -1.37 5.05
N LYS A 21 1.91 -1.33 6.33
CA LYS A 21 0.59 -1.79 6.77
C LYS A 21 -0.53 -0.98 6.14
N LYS A 22 -0.37 0.35 6.08
CA LYS A 22 -1.35 1.25 5.47
C LYS A 22 -1.47 1.02 3.96
N ALA A 23 -0.34 0.86 3.27
CA ALA A 23 -0.27 0.59 1.84
C ALA A 23 -1.00 -0.71 1.47
N LEU A 24 -0.73 -1.80 2.21
CA LEU A 24 -1.43 -3.07 2.02
C LEU A 24 -2.94 -2.93 2.20
N LYS A 25 -3.38 -2.22 3.24
CA LYS A 25 -4.81 -1.97 3.50
C LYS A 25 -5.48 -1.21 2.34
N ILE A 26 -4.89 -0.08 1.92
CA ILE A 26 -5.42 0.74 0.82
C ILE A 26 -5.47 -0.07 -0.48
N ALA A 27 -4.43 -0.85 -0.74
CA ALA A 27 -4.35 -1.63 -1.96
C ALA A 27 -5.38 -2.77 -2.00
N GLN A 28 -5.65 -3.42 -0.87
CA GLN A 28 -6.74 -4.39 -0.74
C GLN A 28 -8.10 -3.73 -1.01
N GLU A 29 -8.34 -2.52 -0.48
CA GLU A 29 -9.55 -1.75 -0.74
C GLU A 29 -9.69 -1.41 -2.23
N LEU A 30 -8.61 -0.96 -2.87
CA LEU A 30 -8.59 -0.63 -4.31
C LEU A 30 -8.94 -1.82 -5.22
N VAL A 31 -8.51 -3.03 -4.87
CA VAL A 31 -8.88 -4.22 -5.65
C VAL A 31 -10.30 -4.67 -5.38
N LYS A 32 -10.75 -4.54 -4.13
CA LYS A 32 -12.11 -4.92 -3.76
C LYS A 32 -13.16 -3.98 -4.36
N GLU A 33 -12.91 -2.67 -4.32
CA GLU A 33 -13.88 -1.66 -4.78
C GLU A 33 -13.77 -1.38 -6.27
N ASN A 34 -12.55 -1.36 -6.80
CA ASN A 34 -12.27 -0.73 -8.09
C ASN A 34 -11.75 -1.75 -9.12
N GLY A 35 -11.66 -3.03 -8.75
CA GLY A 35 -11.23 -4.11 -9.64
C GLY A 35 -9.78 -3.96 -10.13
N TYR A 36 -8.94 -3.21 -9.41
CA TYR A 36 -7.57 -2.95 -9.82
C TYR A 36 -6.76 -4.26 -9.93
N SER A 37 -5.81 -4.29 -10.85
CA SER A 37 -4.78 -5.33 -10.86
C SER A 37 -3.88 -5.16 -9.63
N ARG A 38 -3.43 -6.28 -9.05
CA ARG A 38 -2.62 -6.31 -7.81
C ARG A 38 -1.45 -5.32 -7.82
N GLU A 39 -0.70 -5.26 -8.92
CA GLU A 39 0.43 -4.33 -9.07
C GLU A 39 0.02 -2.85 -9.06
N LYS A 40 -1.07 -2.50 -9.76
CA LYS A 40 -1.58 -1.13 -9.79
C LYS A 40 -2.09 -0.72 -8.42
N ALA A 41 -2.85 -1.59 -7.77
CA ALA A 41 -3.37 -1.35 -6.45
C ALA A 41 -2.28 -1.15 -5.41
N ILE A 42 -1.20 -1.94 -5.43
CA ILE A 42 -0.11 -1.73 -4.47
C ILE A 42 0.64 -0.43 -4.73
N THR A 43 0.87 -0.09 -5.99
CA THR A 43 1.63 1.11 -6.35
C THR A 43 0.86 2.36 -5.90
N GLU A 44 -0.45 2.38 -6.15
CA GLU A 44 -1.35 3.44 -5.68
C GLU A 44 -1.48 3.43 -4.16
N GLY A 45 -1.60 2.25 -3.54
CA GLY A 45 -1.69 2.09 -2.09
C GLY A 45 -0.45 2.59 -1.36
N ILE A 46 0.74 2.34 -1.91
CA ILE A 46 2.02 2.86 -1.39
C ILE A 46 2.02 4.37 -1.45
N LYS A 47 1.71 4.96 -2.61
CA LYS A 47 1.72 6.40 -2.82
C LYS A 47 0.81 7.12 -1.81
N ARG A 48 -0.43 6.64 -1.65
CA ARG A 48 -1.40 7.18 -0.68
C ARG A 48 -0.97 6.95 0.77
N ALA A 49 -0.32 5.83 1.07
CA ALA A 49 0.18 5.56 2.41
C ALA A 49 1.38 6.45 2.76
N GLU A 50 2.24 6.75 1.80
CA GLU A 50 3.34 7.72 1.95
C GLU A 50 2.77 9.12 2.15
N GLU A 51 1.83 9.56 1.30
CA GLU A 51 1.16 10.86 1.45
C GLU A 51 0.51 11.01 2.83
N TRP A 52 -0.24 10.00 3.27
CA TRP A 52 -0.83 9.96 4.62
C TRP A 52 0.24 10.07 5.72
N PHE A 53 1.40 9.45 5.54
CA PHE A 53 2.49 9.48 6.51
C PHE A 53 3.21 10.83 6.54
N TYR A 54 3.38 11.47 5.39
CA TYR A 54 3.92 12.82 5.28
C TYR A 54 2.97 13.85 5.91
N ASP A 55 1.67 13.74 5.66
CA ASP A 55 0.64 14.62 6.22
C ASP A 55 0.57 14.55 7.75
N LEU A 56 0.77 13.35 8.33
CA LEU A 56 0.84 13.16 9.78
C LEU A 56 2.07 13.76 10.47
N ARG A 57 3.12 14.11 9.71
CA ARG A 57 4.33 14.77 10.24
C ARG A 57 4.35 16.28 9.98
N GLY A 58 3.37 16.81 9.25
CA GLY A 58 3.23 18.22 8.91
C GLY A 58 2.66 19.07 10.04
#